data_AF-A0A163CJH6-F1
#
_entry.id   AF-A0A163CJH6-F1
#
_cell.length_a   1.000
_cell.length_b   1.000
_cell.length_c   1.000
_cell.angle_alpha   90.00
_cell.angle_beta   90.00
_cell.angle_gamma   90.00
#
_symmetry.space_group_name_H-M   'P 1'
#
loop_
_entity.id
_entity.type
_entity.pdbx_description
1 polymer ?
#
loop_
_entity_poly.entity_id
_entity_poly.type
_entity_poly.pdbx_seq_one_letter_code
_entity_poly.pdbx_strand_id
1 'polypeptide(L)'
;MKAITIVLAFLMISTSCKDDDDMSPGTNPPEVLGMSFTQSSIVFDESYTALKSSIDANNNINIIAEVNHTMNATSVGLTLNPTRIVFFGNPALGTPLMQRNQLAGLDLPQKILVYENDLNEVYLGFNNTAYLSARHGLDNVTTLPTIEGALTNLSTGAAMGELMAPQNSMPDQGEGIVTKTSNKTFEDTYASLQMAIDTNPNLRIIAEVNHEMNAMGAGMDLNPTRLIIFGNPNLGTPLMQNSQTTALDLPQKMLVWQDDADVVHVSYNDPAYLVKRHGITENENILSTITMALDNLSNVAIMN
;
A
#
# COMPACT_ATOMS: atom_id res chain seq x y z
N MET A 1 11.26 -55.30 61.29
CA MET A 1 10.97 -56.10 60.08
C MET A 1 9.93 -55.34 59.25
N LYS A 2 10.33 -54.95 58.03
CA LYS A 2 9.57 -54.48 56.86
C LYS A 2 8.43 -53.45 57.06
N ALA A 3 8.75 -52.18 56.83
CA ALA A 3 7.77 -51.19 56.37
C ALA A 3 7.73 -51.24 54.83
N ILE A 4 6.54 -51.43 54.26
CA ILE A 4 6.26 -51.49 52.83
C ILE A 4 5.93 -50.08 52.35
N THR A 5 6.78 -49.51 51.50
CA THR A 5 6.52 -48.25 50.80
C THR A 5 5.67 -48.53 49.57
N ILE A 6 4.40 -48.09 49.58
CA ILE A 6 3.53 -48.07 48.40
C ILE A 6 3.75 -46.72 47.70
N VAL A 7 4.42 -46.74 46.55
CA VAL A 7 4.51 -45.59 45.65
C VAL A 7 3.24 -45.61 44.79
N LEU A 8 2.34 -44.66 45.04
CA LEU A 8 1.14 -44.44 44.24
C LEU A 8 1.54 -43.58 43.03
N ALA A 9 1.69 -44.21 41.86
CA ALA A 9 1.95 -43.51 40.61
C ALA A 9 0.65 -42.82 40.14
N PHE A 10 0.61 -41.49 40.24
CA PHE A 10 -0.47 -40.68 39.67
C PHE A 10 -0.26 -40.59 38.15
N LEU A 11 -1.06 -41.34 37.40
CA LEU A 11 -1.12 -41.26 35.94
C LEU A 11 -1.93 -40.00 35.59
N MET A 12 -1.25 -38.90 35.25
CA MET A 12 -1.88 -37.70 34.73
C MET A 12 -2.36 -37.99 33.30
N ILE A 13 -3.66 -38.16 33.14
CA ILE A 13 -4.32 -38.20 31.83
C ILE A 13 -4.42 -36.73 31.38
N SER A 14 -3.51 -36.28 30.53
CA SER A 14 -3.65 -35.00 29.83
C SER A 14 -4.75 -35.16 28.78
N THR A 15 -5.92 -34.60 29.07
CA THR A 15 -6.92 -34.29 28.06
C THR A 15 -6.32 -33.22 27.16
N SER A 16 -5.85 -33.64 25.97
CA SER A 16 -5.56 -32.74 24.87
C SER A 16 -6.89 -32.13 24.42
N CYS A 17 -7.19 -30.93 24.90
CA CYS A 17 -8.12 -30.05 24.20
C CYS A 17 -7.45 -29.74 22.85
N LYS A 18 -8.09 -30.20 21.77
CA LYS A 18 -7.93 -29.57 20.47
C LYS A 18 -8.58 -28.21 20.61
N ASP A 19 -7.76 -27.18 20.76
CA ASP A 19 -8.20 -25.83 20.49
C ASP A 19 -8.29 -25.73 18.96
N ASP A 20 -9.48 -26.01 18.45
CA ASP A 20 -9.90 -25.57 17.12
C ASP A 20 -10.09 -24.05 17.21
N ASP A 21 -8.99 -23.30 17.32
CA ASP A 21 -8.96 -21.86 17.08
C ASP A 21 -8.97 -21.62 15.57
N ASP A 22 -10.16 -21.82 14.98
CA ASP A 22 -10.52 -21.27 13.69
C ASP A 22 -10.94 -19.81 13.91
N MET A 23 -9.96 -18.89 13.91
CA MET A 23 -10.15 -17.43 13.78
C MET A 23 -9.24 -16.95 12.63
N SER A 24 -9.79 -16.85 11.41
CA SER A 24 -10.38 -15.66 10.77
C SER A 24 -9.38 -14.80 9.97
N PRO A 25 -9.70 -14.37 8.72
CA PRO A 25 -8.85 -13.47 7.96
C PRO A 25 -8.77 -12.08 8.60
N GLY A 26 -7.56 -11.53 8.71
CA GLY A 26 -7.27 -10.17 9.21
C GLY A 26 -7.07 -10.08 10.73
N THR A 27 -5.92 -9.58 11.18
CA THR A 27 -5.70 -9.23 12.58
C THR A 27 -6.49 -7.99 12.95
N ASN A 28 -7.07 -7.98 14.16
CA ASN A 28 -7.73 -6.82 14.73
C ASN A 28 -7.15 -6.51 16.12
N PRO A 29 -6.54 -5.33 16.36
CA PRO A 29 -6.34 -4.24 15.40
C PRO A 29 -5.44 -4.61 14.21
N PRO A 30 -5.49 -3.86 13.10
CA PRO A 30 -4.69 -4.16 11.91
C PRO A 30 -3.20 -4.19 12.24
N GLU A 31 -2.54 -5.29 11.91
CA GLU A 31 -1.10 -5.47 12.08
C GLU A 31 -0.41 -5.52 10.71
N VAL A 32 -0.06 -4.34 10.19
CA VAL A 32 0.59 -4.21 8.87
C VAL A 32 1.92 -3.48 9.03
N LEU A 33 2.97 -4.06 8.44
CA LEU A 33 4.33 -3.54 8.45
C LEU A 33 4.37 -2.06 8.02
N GLY A 34 4.69 -1.15 8.94
CA GLY A 34 4.86 0.27 8.63
C GLY A 34 3.58 1.06 8.36
N MET A 35 2.41 0.48 8.67
CA MET A 35 1.12 1.18 8.60
C MET A 35 0.76 1.72 9.98
N SER A 36 0.68 3.04 10.12
CA SER A 36 -0.02 3.66 11.25
C SER A 36 -1.51 3.72 10.94
N PHE A 37 -2.36 3.62 11.96
CA PHE A 37 -3.80 3.64 11.77
C PHE A 37 -4.54 4.35 12.91
N THR A 38 -5.78 4.73 12.66
CA THR A 38 -6.71 5.28 13.64
C THR A 38 -8.03 4.52 13.53
N GLN A 39 -8.50 3.96 14.64
CA GLN A 39 -9.87 3.46 14.71
C GLN A 39 -10.83 4.65 14.82
N SER A 40 -11.84 4.69 13.96
CA SER A 40 -12.82 5.76 13.93
C SER A 40 -13.92 5.55 14.96
N SER A 41 -14.35 6.64 15.60
CA SER A 41 -15.52 6.65 16.49
C SER A 41 -16.82 7.01 15.77
N ILE A 42 -16.76 7.21 14.44
CA ILE A 42 -17.89 7.52 13.57
C ILE A 42 -17.94 6.53 12.40
N VAL A 43 -19.07 6.52 11.66
CA VAL A 43 -19.33 5.53 10.61
C VAL A 43 -18.53 5.80 9.33
N PHE A 44 -18.33 4.75 8.52
CA PHE A 44 -17.45 4.75 7.35
C PHE A 44 -17.61 5.97 6.42
N ASP A 45 -18.84 6.26 5.99
CA ASP A 45 -19.09 7.34 5.04
C ASP A 45 -18.83 8.74 5.65
N GLU A 46 -19.05 8.90 6.95
CA GLU A 46 -18.73 10.14 7.68
C GLU A 46 -17.22 10.31 7.81
N SER A 47 -16.48 9.26 8.20
CA SER A 47 -15.02 9.32 8.30
C SER A 47 -14.36 9.61 6.95
N TYR A 48 -14.83 8.97 5.87
CA TYR A 48 -14.30 9.22 4.53
C TYR A 48 -14.62 10.63 4.04
N THR A 49 -15.84 11.13 4.28
CA THR A 49 -16.24 12.49 3.91
C THR A 49 -15.45 13.54 4.68
N ALA A 50 -15.22 13.32 5.99
CA ALA A 50 -14.41 14.20 6.82
C ALA A 50 -12.95 14.25 6.34
N LEU A 51 -12.37 13.09 6.02
CA LEU A 51 -11.02 12.99 5.47
C LEU A 51 -10.88 13.80 4.18
N LYS A 52 -11.77 13.56 3.21
CA LYS A 52 -11.76 14.30 1.95
C LYS A 52 -11.91 15.80 2.14
N SER A 53 -12.87 16.21 2.96
CA SER A 53 -13.11 17.64 3.23
C SER A 53 -11.88 18.30 3.86
N SER A 54 -11.14 17.57 4.71
CA SER A 54 -9.90 18.07 5.32
C SER A 54 -8.77 18.21 4.29
N ILE A 55 -8.66 17.26 3.36
CA ILE A 55 -7.70 17.35 2.24
C ILE A 55 -8.05 18.53 1.33
N ASP A 56 -9.31 18.63 0.88
CA ASP A 56 -9.80 19.68 -0.02
C ASP A 56 -9.71 21.09 0.59
N ALA A 57 -9.76 21.20 1.92
CA ALA A 57 -9.60 22.48 2.61
C ALA A 57 -8.16 23.02 2.57
N ASN A 58 -7.18 22.20 2.17
CA ASN A 58 -5.78 22.60 2.07
C ASN A 58 -5.35 22.80 0.62
N ASN A 59 -5.25 24.07 0.19
CA ASN A 59 -4.87 24.44 -1.18
C ASN A 59 -3.46 23.98 -1.62
N ASN A 60 -2.61 23.49 -0.70
CA ASN A 60 -1.29 22.94 -1.03
C ASN A 60 -1.31 21.42 -1.28
N ILE A 61 -2.47 20.78 -1.10
CA ILE A 61 -2.66 19.35 -1.30
C ILE A 61 -3.65 19.15 -2.45
N ASN A 62 -3.29 18.31 -3.41
CA ASN A 62 -4.18 17.91 -4.50
C ASN A 62 -4.60 16.46 -4.32
N ILE A 63 -5.90 16.17 -4.41
CA ILE A 63 -6.38 14.80 -4.60
C ILE A 63 -6.00 14.37 -6.02
N ILE A 64 -5.25 13.28 -6.11
CA ILE A 64 -4.76 12.68 -7.35
C ILE A 64 -5.75 11.64 -7.86
N ALA A 65 -6.25 10.80 -6.95
CA ALA A 65 -7.22 9.77 -7.28
C ALA A 65 -8.00 9.34 -6.04
N GLU A 66 -9.25 8.96 -6.25
CA GLU A 66 -10.06 8.26 -5.28
C GLU A 66 -10.41 6.89 -5.85
N VAL A 67 -10.20 5.84 -5.07
CA VAL A 67 -10.50 4.47 -5.49
C VAL A 67 -11.51 3.87 -4.53
N ASN A 68 -12.71 3.60 -5.04
CA ASN A 68 -13.75 2.89 -4.32
C ASN A 68 -13.67 1.40 -4.63
N HIS A 69 -12.91 0.67 -3.81
CA HIS A 69 -12.70 -0.78 -3.98
C HIS A 69 -13.98 -1.58 -3.81
N THR A 70 -14.92 -1.13 -2.97
CA THR A 70 -16.25 -1.76 -2.83
C THR A 70 -17.06 -1.66 -4.11
N MET A 71 -17.07 -0.47 -4.74
CA MET A 71 -17.75 -0.27 -6.03
C MET A 71 -17.06 -1.05 -7.15
N ASN A 72 -15.72 -1.07 -7.16
CA ASN A 72 -14.95 -1.85 -8.12
C ASN A 72 -15.24 -3.35 -8.02
N ALA A 73 -15.30 -3.91 -6.81
CA ALA A 73 -15.72 -5.30 -6.57
C ALA A 73 -17.11 -5.57 -7.16
N THR A 74 -18.08 -4.69 -6.84
CA THR A 74 -19.46 -4.81 -7.31
C THR A 74 -19.54 -4.80 -8.84
N SER A 75 -18.71 -3.98 -9.50
CA SER A 75 -18.68 -3.87 -10.97
C SER A 75 -18.30 -5.17 -11.70
N VAL A 76 -17.67 -6.11 -10.99
CA VAL A 76 -17.27 -7.43 -11.51
C VAL A 76 -18.01 -8.59 -10.81
N GLY A 77 -19.10 -8.29 -10.09
CA GLY A 77 -19.93 -9.29 -9.43
C GLY A 77 -19.33 -9.87 -8.15
N LEU A 78 -18.34 -9.21 -7.55
CA LEU A 78 -17.75 -9.58 -6.26
C LEU A 78 -18.26 -8.67 -5.14
N THR A 79 -18.15 -9.14 -3.91
CA THR A 79 -18.48 -8.37 -2.70
C THR A 79 -17.22 -7.97 -1.96
N LEU A 80 -17.21 -6.78 -1.36
CA LEU A 80 -16.15 -6.33 -0.47
C LEU A 80 -16.76 -5.38 0.54
N ASN A 81 -16.37 -5.47 1.80
CA ASN A 81 -16.77 -4.51 2.82
C ASN A 81 -16.38 -3.08 2.41
N PRO A 82 -16.99 -2.03 2.99
CA PRO A 82 -16.64 -0.64 2.68
C PRO A 82 -15.12 -0.43 2.72
N THR A 83 -14.54 -0.09 1.56
CA THR A 83 -13.10 0.04 1.36
C THR A 83 -12.84 1.11 0.32
N ARG A 84 -12.21 2.22 0.73
CA ARG A 84 -11.82 3.33 -0.15
C ARG A 84 -10.41 3.79 0.17
N ILE A 85 -9.66 4.16 -0.85
CA ILE A 85 -8.36 4.79 -0.68
C ILE A 85 -8.32 6.11 -1.45
N VAL A 86 -7.77 7.14 -0.82
CA VAL A 86 -7.54 8.44 -1.46
C VAL A 86 -6.03 8.65 -1.62
N PHE A 87 -5.61 8.96 -2.83
CA PHE A 87 -4.26 9.36 -3.19
C PHE A 87 -4.20 10.88 -3.29
N PHE A 88 -3.25 11.50 -2.61
CA PHE A 88 -3.12 12.96 -2.57
C PHE A 88 -1.66 13.39 -2.42
N GLY A 89 -1.32 14.55 -2.98
CA GLY A 89 0.06 15.01 -3.06
C GLY A 89 0.22 16.47 -2.67
N ASN A 90 1.29 16.75 -1.92
CA ASN A 90 1.86 18.09 -1.79
C ASN A 90 3.27 18.03 -2.39
N PRO A 91 3.48 18.55 -3.62
CA PRO A 91 4.78 18.45 -4.27
C PRO A 91 5.91 19.11 -3.48
N ALA A 92 5.64 20.18 -2.74
CA ALA A 92 6.63 20.85 -1.87
C ALA A 92 7.16 19.94 -0.76
N LEU A 93 6.36 18.98 -0.30
CA LEU A 93 6.75 18.02 0.73
C LEU A 93 7.31 16.72 0.14
N GLY A 94 6.72 16.23 -0.95
CA GLY A 94 7.06 14.94 -1.56
C GLY A 94 8.30 14.96 -2.46
N THR A 95 8.56 16.06 -3.16
CA THR A 95 9.72 16.17 -4.07
C THR A 95 11.06 15.96 -3.36
N PRO A 96 11.31 16.52 -2.15
CA PRO A 96 12.56 16.28 -1.42
C PRO A 96 12.84 14.79 -1.12
N LEU A 97 11.80 13.95 -0.98
CA LEU A 97 11.99 12.51 -0.81
C LEU A 97 12.53 11.88 -2.11
N MET A 98 11.98 12.27 -3.26
CA MET A 98 12.43 11.77 -4.56
C MET A 98 13.78 12.34 -4.99
N GLN A 99 14.13 13.57 -4.62
CA GLN A 99 15.48 14.11 -4.79
C GLN A 99 16.51 13.33 -3.97
N ARG A 100 16.13 12.82 -2.80
CA ARG A 100 16.99 11.94 -1.99
C ARG A 100 17.09 10.52 -2.56
N ASN A 101 15.97 9.97 -3.02
CA ASN A 101 15.89 8.70 -3.71
C ASN A 101 14.62 8.65 -4.58
N GLN A 102 14.78 8.69 -5.90
CA GLN A 102 13.65 8.72 -6.84
C GLN A 102 12.71 7.53 -6.73
N LEU A 103 13.21 6.38 -6.24
CA LEU A 103 12.40 5.19 -6.01
C LEU A 103 11.25 5.44 -5.00
N ALA A 104 11.37 6.46 -4.15
CA ALA A 104 10.29 6.92 -3.27
C ALA A 104 9.01 7.30 -4.07
N GLY A 105 9.16 7.65 -5.35
CA GLY A 105 8.05 7.88 -6.28
C GLY A 105 7.11 6.69 -6.46
N LEU A 106 7.52 5.47 -6.08
CA LEU A 106 6.66 4.27 -6.11
C LEU A 106 5.61 4.30 -4.98
N ASP A 107 5.97 4.89 -3.84
CA ASP A 107 5.09 5.03 -2.68
C ASP A 107 4.41 6.40 -2.58
N LEU A 108 4.83 7.36 -3.41
CA LEU A 108 4.24 8.68 -3.58
C LEU A 108 3.33 8.73 -4.82
N PRO A 109 2.18 9.42 -4.79
CA PRO A 109 1.70 10.35 -3.76
C PRO A 109 1.30 9.68 -2.45
N GLN A 110 1.11 10.49 -1.40
CA GLN A 110 0.62 9.99 -0.12
C GLN A 110 -0.78 9.38 -0.28
N LYS A 111 -1.13 8.46 0.62
CA LYS A 111 -2.39 7.73 0.58
C LYS A 111 -2.92 7.44 1.96
N ILE A 112 -4.23 7.54 2.13
CA ILE A 112 -4.95 7.08 3.33
C ILE A 112 -6.03 6.10 2.88
N LEU A 113 -5.95 4.88 3.39
CA LEU A 113 -6.97 3.85 3.28
C LEU A 113 -8.02 4.08 4.36
N VAL A 114 -9.30 4.03 4.00
CA VAL A 114 -10.44 3.98 4.91
C VAL A 114 -11.18 2.67 4.64
N TYR A 115 -11.39 1.86 5.66
CA TYR A 115 -12.13 0.60 5.52
C TYR A 115 -12.94 0.25 6.76
N GLU A 116 -14.04 -0.48 6.57
CA GLU A 116 -14.87 -1.08 7.62
C GLU A 116 -14.66 -2.60 7.61
N ASN A 117 -14.32 -3.18 8.75
CA ASN A 117 -14.09 -4.63 8.88
C ASN A 117 -15.41 -5.40 9.12
N ASP A 118 -15.34 -6.74 9.24
CA ASP A 118 -16.50 -7.60 9.50
C ASP A 118 -17.17 -7.36 10.88
N LEU A 119 -16.49 -6.67 11.79
CA LEU A 119 -17.02 -6.26 13.10
C LEU A 119 -17.71 -4.88 13.05
N ASN A 120 -17.80 -4.26 11.87
CA ASN A 120 -18.27 -2.89 11.64
C ASN A 120 -17.40 -1.81 12.31
N GLU A 121 -16.13 -2.12 12.54
CA GLU A 121 -15.15 -1.14 13.00
C GLU A 121 -14.47 -0.49 11.81
N VAL A 122 -14.38 0.84 11.87
CA VAL A 122 -13.82 1.65 10.79
C VAL A 122 -12.39 2.04 11.13
N TYR A 123 -11.48 1.88 10.18
CA TYR A 123 -10.08 2.24 10.31
C TYR A 123 -9.64 3.17 9.20
N LEU A 124 -8.84 4.17 9.56
CA LEU A 124 -8.06 4.97 8.63
C LEU A 124 -6.60 4.58 8.79
N GLY A 125 -5.88 4.29 7.72
CA GLY A 125 -4.46 3.96 7.83
C GLY A 125 -3.61 4.35 6.64
N PHE A 126 -2.33 4.55 6.92
CA PHE A 126 -1.35 5.10 5.99
C PHE A 126 0.05 4.53 6.25
N ASN A 127 0.89 4.54 5.22
CA ASN A 127 2.31 4.25 5.36
C ASN A 127 2.97 5.37 6.17
N ASN A 128 3.48 5.06 7.36
CA ASN A 128 4.15 6.06 8.19
C ASN A 128 5.52 6.42 7.61
N THR A 129 6.03 7.58 8.00
CA THR A 129 7.26 8.12 7.44
C THR A 129 8.51 7.36 7.87
N ALA A 130 8.48 6.66 9.02
CA ALA A 130 9.54 5.74 9.41
C ALA A 130 9.67 4.57 8.41
N TYR A 131 8.53 4.00 8.00
CA TYR A 131 8.47 2.99 6.96
C TYR A 131 8.99 3.50 5.61
N LEU A 132 8.53 4.68 5.17
CA LEU A 132 9.01 5.29 3.93
C LEU A 132 10.52 5.55 3.99
N SER A 133 11.01 6.05 5.12
CA SER A 133 12.42 6.33 5.33
C SER A 133 13.27 5.07 5.27
N ALA A 134 12.86 3.99 5.96
CA ALA A 134 13.58 2.73 5.93
C ALA A 134 13.58 2.10 4.53
N ARG A 135 12.42 2.03 3.88
CA ARG A 135 12.27 1.38 2.57
C ARG A 135 13.00 2.11 1.46
N HIS A 136 13.05 3.45 1.49
CA HIS A 136 13.63 4.26 0.42
C HIS A 136 14.95 4.93 0.82
N GLY A 137 15.51 4.65 2.00
CA GLY A 137 16.76 5.25 2.46
C GLY A 137 16.69 6.78 2.56
N LEU A 138 15.64 7.31 3.19
CA LEU A 138 15.35 8.75 3.24
C LEU A 138 15.86 9.44 4.52
N ASP A 139 16.94 8.90 5.10
CA ASP A 139 17.53 9.46 6.31
C ASP A 139 17.85 10.95 6.13
N ASN A 140 17.49 11.74 7.15
CA ASN A 140 17.70 13.19 7.23
C ASN A 140 16.88 14.04 6.23
N VAL A 141 15.90 13.48 5.52
CA VAL A 141 14.97 14.29 4.73
C VAL A 141 14.08 15.11 5.67
N THR A 142 14.23 16.43 5.63
CA THR A 142 13.64 17.36 6.62
C THR A 142 12.13 17.52 6.52
N THR A 143 11.51 17.13 5.39
CA THR A 143 10.06 17.18 5.21
C THR A 143 9.32 15.99 5.83
N LEU A 144 10.01 14.89 6.18
CA LEU A 144 9.37 13.69 6.75
C LEU A 144 8.56 13.98 8.02
N PRO A 145 9.06 14.72 9.05
CA PRO A 145 8.26 15.02 10.23
C PRO A 145 6.99 15.82 9.92
N THR A 146 7.05 16.72 8.93
CA THR A 146 5.88 17.49 8.48
C THR A 146 4.85 16.60 7.80
N ILE A 147 5.31 15.65 6.97
CA ILE A 147 4.44 14.65 6.33
C ILE A 147 3.76 13.79 7.40
N GLU A 148 4.51 13.28 8.38
CA GLU A 148 3.95 12.47 9.47
C GLU A 148 2.87 13.21 10.26
N GLY A 149 3.16 14.47 10.63
CA GLY A 149 2.20 15.31 11.35
C GLY A 149 0.94 15.58 10.52
N ALA A 150 1.08 15.81 9.21
CA ALA A 150 -0.06 16.00 8.32
C ALA A 150 -0.93 14.73 8.21
N LEU A 151 -0.33 13.56 8.00
CA LEU A 151 -1.04 12.29 7.93
C LEU A 151 -1.74 11.96 9.25
N THR A 152 -1.06 12.21 10.37
CA THR A 152 -1.61 12.03 11.72
C THR A 152 -2.84 12.92 11.93
N ASN A 153 -2.76 14.20 11.56
CA ASN A 153 -3.86 15.14 11.72
C ASN A 153 -5.04 14.80 10.82
N LEU A 154 -4.78 14.42 9.55
CA LEU A 154 -5.82 13.99 8.61
C LEU A 154 -6.54 12.74 9.13
N SER A 155 -5.79 11.73 9.57
CA SER A 155 -6.33 10.47 10.08
C SER A 155 -7.12 10.68 11.37
N THR A 156 -6.52 11.29 12.40
CA THR A 156 -7.17 11.45 13.71
C THR A 156 -8.33 12.43 13.67
N GLY A 157 -8.22 13.52 12.90
CA GLY A 157 -9.30 14.49 12.71
C GLY A 157 -10.51 13.91 11.99
N ALA A 158 -10.30 13.13 10.92
CA ALA A 158 -11.37 12.48 10.18
C ALA A 158 -12.00 11.32 10.96
N ALA A 159 -11.21 10.60 11.74
CA ALA A 159 -11.66 9.44 12.48
C ALA A 159 -12.29 9.79 13.85
N MET A 160 -12.00 10.97 14.39
CA MET A 160 -12.28 11.32 15.79
C MET A 160 -11.73 10.26 16.76
N GLY A 161 -10.48 9.86 16.52
CA GLY A 161 -9.81 8.77 17.25
C GLY A 161 -8.34 9.04 17.50
N GLU A 162 -7.67 8.08 18.14
CA GLU A 162 -6.25 8.17 18.47
C GLU A 162 -5.38 7.41 17.46
N LEU A 163 -4.20 7.96 17.14
CA LEU A 163 -3.25 7.29 16.27
C LEU A 163 -2.59 6.12 17.00
N MET A 164 -2.63 4.96 16.37
CA MET A 164 -1.91 3.76 16.77
C MET A 164 -0.78 3.51 15.78
N ALA A 165 0.42 3.30 16.29
CA ALA A 165 1.59 2.94 15.50
C ALA A 165 1.89 1.44 15.63
N PRO A 166 2.31 0.76 14.56
CA PRO A 166 2.60 -0.66 14.61
C PRO A 166 3.85 -0.90 15.46
N GLN A 167 3.90 -2.01 16.19
CA GLN A 167 5.06 -2.43 16.99
C GLN A 167 6.09 -3.24 16.17
N ASN A 168 5.96 -3.24 14.84
CA ASN A 168 6.69 -4.15 13.95
C ASN A 168 8.08 -3.63 13.60
N SER A 169 8.98 -4.54 13.23
CA SER A 169 10.27 -4.21 12.62
C SER A 169 10.07 -3.32 11.38
N MET A 170 11.03 -2.48 11.03
CA MET A 170 11.01 -1.73 9.77
C MET A 170 11.48 -2.63 8.61
N PRO A 171 11.07 -2.34 7.36
CA PRO A 171 11.60 -3.06 6.20
C PRO A 171 13.08 -2.74 5.97
N ASP A 172 13.76 -3.61 5.24
CA ASP A 172 15.07 -3.27 4.67
C ASP A 172 14.91 -2.24 3.52
N GLN A 173 15.98 -1.48 3.24
CA GLN A 173 16.00 -0.57 2.10
C GLN A 173 15.80 -1.34 0.79
N GLY A 174 14.80 -0.93 0.00
CA GLY A 174 14.41 -1.57 -1.25
C GLY A 174 13.60 -2.86 -1.09
N GLU A 175 13.21 -3.26 0.12
CA GLU A 175 12.49 -4.52 0.34
C GLU A 175 11.18 -4.56 -0.49
N GLY A 176 11.00 -5.66 -1.21
CA GLY A 176 9.80 -5.92 -1.98
C GLY A 176 9.62 -5.05 -3.21
N ILE A 177 10.69 -4.45 -3.73
CA ILE A 177 10.66 -3.67 -4.97
C ILE A 177 11.41 -4.43 -6.07
N VAL A 178 10.73 -4.68 -7.18
CA VAL A 178 11.36 -5.13 -8.41
C VAL A 178 11.70 -3.90 -9.23
N THR A 179 12.94 -3.84 -9.75
CA THR A 179 13.40 -2.79 -10.66
C THR A 179 14.04 -3.43 -11.89
N LYS A 180 13.64 -2.96 -13.07
CA LYS A 180 14.20 -3.38 -14.35
C LYS A 180 14.75 -2.17 -15.12
N THR A 181 15.92 -2.32 -15.71
CA THR A 181 16.53 -1.30 -16.56
C THR A 181 15.96 -1.35 -17.97
N SER A 182 15.63 -0.18 -18.52
CA SER A 182 15.15 0.02 -19.88
C SER A 182 16.27 0.27 -20.87
N ASN A 183 16.14 -0.31 -22.07
CA ASN A 183 17.01 0.00 -23.21
C ASN A 183 16.42 1.09 -24.12
N LYS A 184 15.30 1.70 -23.70
CA LYS A 184 14.60 2.78 -24.41
C LYS A 184 14.83 4.13 -23.72
N THR A 185 14.43 5.20 -24.41
CA THR A 185 14.31 6.52 -23.78
C THR A 185 13.23 6.52 -22.69
N PHE A 186 13.24 7.54 -21.83
CA PHE A 186 12.21 7.69 -20.80
C PHE A 186 10.80 7.73 -21.39
N GLU A 187 10.58 8.58 -22.40
CA GLU A 187 9.28 8.75 -23.06
C GLU A 187 8.81 7.47 -23.75
N ASP A 188 9.70 6.77 -24.47
CA ASP A 188 9.34 5.51 -25.13
C ASP A 188 9.04 4.39 -24.13
N THR A 189 9.77 4.34 -23.00
CA THR A 189 9.51 3.38 -21.91
C THR A 189 8.13 3.63 -21.30
N TYR A 190 7.83 4.89 -20.98
CA TYR A 190 6.55 5.28 -20.38
C TYR A 190 5.39 5.02 -21.34
N ALA A 191 5.51 5.45 -22.60
CA ALA A 191 4.48 5.25 -23.62
C ALA A 191 4.23 3.76 -23.90
N SER A 192 5.29 2.94 -23.95
CA SER A 192 5.17 1.48 -24.11
C SER A 192 4.39 0.86 -22.95
N LEU A 193 4.71 1.26 -21.71
CA LEU A 193 4.03 0.78 -20.51
C LEU A 193 2.55 1.22 -20.49
N GLN A 194 2.29 2.50 -20.71
CA GLN A 194 0.94 3.07 -20.73
C GLN A 194 0.08 2.36 -21.79
N MET A 195 0.60 2.18 -23.00
CA MET A 195 -0.11 1.47 -24.08
C MET A 195 -0.37 0.00 -23.74
N ALA A 196 0.59 -0.70 -23.13
CA ALA A 196 0.41 -2.09 -22.73
C ALA A 196 -0.69 -2.25 -21.66
N ILE A 197 -0.84 -1.26 -20.78
CA ILE A 197 -1.92 -1.22 -19.79
C ILE A 197 -3.25 -0.86 -20.45
N ASP A 198 -3.29 0.22 -21.23
CA ASP A 198 -4.52 0.75 -21.84
C ASP A 198 -5.17 -0.23 -22.84
N THR A 199 -4.35 -0.95 -23.60
CA THR A 199 -4.84 -1.94 -24.58
C THR A 199 -5.26 -3.26 -23.95
N ASN A 200 -4.99 -3.47 -22.66
CA ASN A 200 -5.42 -4.68 -21.96
C ASN A 200 -6.87 -4.52 -21.48
N PRO A 201 -7.83 -5.34 -21.97
CA PRO A 201 -9.25 -5.15 -21.65
C PRO A 201 -9.59 -5.36 -20.17
N ASN A 202 -8.71 -6.04 -19.42
CA ASN A 202 -8.89 -6.35 -18.00
C ASN A 202 -8.25 -5.30 -17.07
N LEU A 203 -7.44 -4.39 -17.61
CA LEU A 203 -6.79 -3.34 -16.83
C LEU A 203 -7.50 -2.00 -17.05
N ARG A 204 -7.42 -1.14 -16.04
CA ARG A 204 -7.88 0.26 -16.12
C ARG A 204 -6.82 1.15 -15.51
N ILE A 205 -6.39 2.16 -16.26
CA ILE A 205 -5.59 3.26 -15.71
C ILE A 205 -6.51 4.07 -14.79
N ILE A 206 -6.10 4.21 -13.54
CA ILE A 206 -6.80 4.96 -12.51
C ILE A 206 -6.24 6.37 -12.41
N ALA A 207 -4.92 6.51 -12.48
CA ALA A 207 -4.24 7.80 -12.49
C ALA A 207 -2.84 7.67 -13.08
N GLU A 208 -2.37 8.78 -13.63
CA GLU A 208 -0.99 8.98 -14.07
C GLU A 208 -0.45 10.19 -13.31
N VAL A 209 0.71 10.03 -12.67
CA VAL A 209 1.32 11.07 -11.83
C VAL A 209 2.66 11.45 -12.42
N ASN A 210 2.76 12.68 -12.94
CA ASN A 210 4.02 13.22 -13.41
C ASN A 210 4.72 13.96 -12.26
N HIS A 211 5.64 13.26 -11.58
CA HIS A 211 6.36 13.79 -10.43
C HIS A 211 7.33 14.91 -10.81
N GLU A 212 7.95 14.84 -11.99
CA GLU A 212 8.80 15.91 -12.53
C GLU A 212 7.99 17.21 -12.72
N MET A 213 6.84 17.13 -13.40
CA MET A 213 5.98 18.30 -13.60
C MET A 213 5.44 18.85 -12.27
N ASN A 214 5.11 17.98 -11.32
CA ASN A 214 4.69 18.38 -9.99
C ASN A 214 5.80 19.10 -9.21
N ALA A 215 7.05 18.61 -9.30
CA ALA A 215 8.22 19.25 -8.71
C ALA A 215 8.43 20.65 -9.30
N MET A 216 8.40 20.77 -10.64
CA MET A 216 8.52 22.05 -11.33
C MET A 216 7.44 23.04 -10.89
N GLY A 217 6.19 22.58 -10.74
CA GLY A 217 5.07 23.39 -10.24
C GLY A 217 5.27 23.92 -8.81
N ALA A 218 6.11 23.25 -8.01
CA ALA A 218 6.52 23.70 -6.68
C ALA A 218 7.90 24.40 -6.66
N GLY A 219 8.45 24.73 -7.83
CA GLY A 219 9.73 25.43 -7.95
C GLY A 219 10.96 24.57 -7.61
N MET A 220 10.87 23.26 -7.81
CA MET A 220 11.94 22.30 -7.59
C MET A 220 12.23 21.50 -8.86
N ASP A 221 13.45 21.00 -8.97
CA ASP A 221 13.86 20.11 -10.06
C ASP A 221 13.80 18.65 -9.62
N LEU A 222 13.42 17.78 -10.54
CA LEU A 222 13.42 16.33 -10.37
C LEU A 222 13.66 15.70 -11.74
N ASN A 223 14.52 14.68 -11.86
CA ASN A 223 14.68 13.98 -13.15
C ASN A 223 13.34 13.32 -13.56
N PRO A 224 13.18 12.97 -14.84
CA PRO A 224 11.96 12.35 -15.35
C PRO A 224 11.49 11.19 -14.47
N THR A 225 10.31 11.36 -13.88
CA THR A 225 9.73 10.43 -12.90
C THR A 225 8.21 10.42 -13.07
N ARG A 226 7.64 9.29 -13.47
CA ARG A 226 6.19 9.14 -13.68
C ARG A 226 5.67 7.85 -13.08
N LEU A 227 4.60 7.94 -12.29
CA LEU A 227 3.88 6.80 -11.75
C LEU A 227 2.62 6.54 -12.60
N ILE A 228 2.34 5.28 -12.88
CA ILE A 228 1.03 4.85 -13.39
C ILE A 228 0.34 3.95 -12.36
N ILE A 229 -0.89 4.32 -12.00
CA ILE A 229 -1.75 3.58 -11.07
C ILE A 229 -2.83 2.90 -11.90
N PHE A 230 -2.96 1.58 -11.79
CA PHE A 230 -3.90 0.80 -12.59
C PHE A 230 -4.46 -0.39 -11.83
N GLY A 231 -5.65 -0.86 -12.22
CA GLY A 231 -6.36 -1.90 -11.48
C GLY A 231 -7.03 -2.94 -12.35
N ASN A 232 -7.20 -4.13 -11.77
CA ASN A 232 -8.09 -5.18 -12.24
C ASN A 232 -8.92 -5.67 -11.03
N PRO A 233 -10.19 -5.28 -10.90
CA PRO A 233 -11.02 -5.68 -9.77
C PRO A 233 -11.15 -7.22 -9.61
N ASN A 234 -11.13 -7.98 -10.71
CA ASN A 234 -11.20 -9.45 -10.64
C ASN A 234 -9.99 -10.08 -9.94
N LEU A 235 -8.85 -9.39 -9.91
CA LEU A 235 -7.63 -9.88 -9.26
C LEU A 235 -7.38 -9.19 -7.92
N GLY A 236 -7.68 -7.89 -7.82
CA GLY A 236 -7.45 -7.12 -6.60
C GLY A 236 -8.47 -7.41 -5.49
N THR A 237 -9.74 -7.57 -5.84
CA THR A 237 -10.80 -7.80 -4.84
C THR A 237 -10.59 -9.09 -4.03
N PRO A 238 -10.26 -10.25 -4.64
CA PRO A 238 -10.01 -11.47 -3.86
C PRO A 238 -8.87 -11.33 -2.85
N LEU A 239 -7.82 -10.55 -3.16
CA LEU A 239 -6.76 -10.26 -2.19
C LEU A 239 -7.27 -9.44 -1.01
N MET A 240 -8.14 -8.45 -1.27
CA MET A 240 -8.78 -7.64 -0.22
C MET A 240 -9.84 -8.41 0.57
N GLN A 241 -10.48 -9.42 -0.01
CA GLN A 241 -11.37 -10.33 0.72
C GLN A 241 -10.59 -11.21 1.71
N ASN A 242 -9.36 -11.61 1.36
CA ASN A 242 -8.50 -12.36 2.27
C ASN A 242 -7.82 -11.44 3.31
N SER A 243 -7.38 -10.25 2.93
CA SER A 243 -6.87 -9.22 3.85
C SER A 243 -7.19 -7.82 3.33
N GLN A 244 -8.19 -7.18 3.95
CA GLN A 244 -8.71 -5.88 3.49
C GLN A 244 -7.65 -4.78 3.53
N THR A 245 -6.65 -4.90 4.41
CA THR A 245 -5.52 -3.96 4.47
C THR A 245 -4.65 -3.96 3.20
N THR A 246 -4.74 -5.00 2.35
CA THR A 246 -4.09 -5.03 1.03
C THR A 246 -4.51 -3.84 0.16
N ALA A 247 -5.67 -3.24 0.44
CA ALA A 247 -6.13 -2.01 -0.19
C ALA A 247 -5.19 -0.81 0.00
N LEU A 248 -4.28 -0.83 0.99
CA LEU A 248 -3.25 0.20 1.17
C LEU A 248 -2.23 0.20 0.03
N ASP A 249 -1.96 -0.98 -0.52
CA ASP A 249 -1.00 -1.19 -1.59
C ASP A 249 -1.66 -1.44 -2.96
N LEU A 250 -2.99 -1.54 -3.01
CA LEU A 250 -3.79 -1.59 -4.24
C LEU A 250 -4.53 -0.27 -4.52
N PRO A 251 -4.71 0.15 -5.79
CA PRO A 251 -4.37 -0.58 -7.03
C PRO A 251 -2.88 -0.74 -7.31
N GLN A 252 -2.57 -1.51 -8.36
CA GLN A 252 -1.21 -1.74 -8.80
C GLN A 252 -0.56 -0.45 -9.29
N LYS A 253 0.77 -0.39 -9.14
CA LYS A 253 1.58 0.78 -9.43
C LYS A 253 2.86 0.37 -10.14
N MET A 254 3.23 1.13 -11.16
CA MET A 254 4.55 1.06 -11.78
C MET A 254 5.14 2.46 -11.89
N LEU A 255 6.38 2.62 -11.44
CA LEU A 255 7.15 3.84 -11.53
C LEU A 255 8.13 3.73 -12.71
N VAL A 256 8.08 4.67 -13.64
CA VAL A 256 9.14 4.88 -14.64
C VAL A 256 9.96 6.07 -14.16
N TRP A 257 11.27 5.91 -14.04
CA TRP A 257 12.17 6.95 -13.51
C TRP A 257 13.53 6.91 -14.20
N GLN A 258 14.20 8.07 -14.28
CA GLN A 258 15.52 8.22 -14.88
C GLN A 258 16.54 8.69 -13.84
N ASP A 259 17.53 7.84 -13.55
CA ASP A 259 18.56 8.14 -12.57
C ASP A 259 19.55 9.21 -13.04
N ASP A 260 20.46 9.62 -12.15
CA ASP A 260 21.47 10.66 -12.42
C ASP A 260 22.52 10.24 -13.46
N ALA A 261 22.55 8.96 -13.86
CA ALA A 261 23.38 8.44 -14.95
C ALA A 261 22.60 8.34 -16.28
N ASP A 262 21.43 8.98 -16.37
CA ASP A 262 20.49 8.95 -17.48
C ASP A 262 19.91 7.55 -17.77
N VAL A 263 20.06 6.59 -16.85
CA VAL A 263 19.53 5.24 -17.02
C VAL A 263 18.06 5.21 -16.62
N VAL A 264 17.23 4.69 -17.52
CA VAL A 264 15.78 4.59 -17.31
C VAL A 264 15.44 3.26 -16.67
N HIS A 265 14.57 3.30 -15.66
CA HIS A 265 14.13 2.14 -14.90
C HIS A 265 12.61 2.05 -14.85
N VAL A 266 12.10 0.83 -14.71
CA VAL A 266 10.71 0.53 -14.37
C VAL A 266 10.69 -0.24 -13.05
N SER A 267 10.00 0.28 -12.04
CA SER A 267 9.94 -0.29 -10.70
C SER A 267 8.50 -0.56 -10.25
N TYR A 268 8.28 -1.64 -9.51
CA TYR A 268 6.98 -2.02 -8.97
C TYR A 268 7.08 -2.86 -7.69
N ASN A 269 5.99 -2.93 -6.93
CA ASN A 269 5.91 -3.77 -5.74
C ASN A 269 5.84 -5.26 -6.15
N ASP A 270 6.72 -6.08 -5.60
CA ASP A 270 6.66 -7.54 -5.73
C ASP A 270 5.37 -8.07 -5.08
N PRO A 271 4.51 -8.84 -5.78
CA PRO A 271 3.35 -9.46 -5.15
C PRO A 271 3.69 -10.34 -3.94
N ALA A 272 4.87 -10.96 -3.89
CA ALA A 272 5.31 -11.73 -2.73
C ALA A 272 5.55 -10.84 -1.49
N TYR A 273 5.93 -9.59 -1.69
CA TYR A 273 6.02 -8.62 -0.60
C TYR A 273 4.64 -8.26 -0.04
N LEU A 274 3.62 -8.12 -0.90
CA LEU A 274 2.25 -7.87 -0.44
C LEU A 274 1.72 -9.03 0.40
N VAL A 275 2.03 -10.27 0.02
CA VAL A 275 1.67 -11.47 0.79
C VAL A 275 2.21 -11.39 2.21
N LYS A 276 3.52 -11.14 2.35
CA LYS A 276 4.18 -10.99 3.65
C LYS A 276 3.63 -9.81 4.45
N ARG A 277 3.45 -8.65 3.79
CA ARG A 277 3.06 -7.39 4.42
C ARG A 277 1.64 -7.40 5.00
N HIS A 278 0.71 -8.07 4.31
CA HIS A 278 -0.72 -8.07 4.66
C HIS A 278 -1.21 -9.40 5.22
N GLY A 279 -0.32 -10.38 5.39
CA GLY A 279 -0.68 -11.71 5.91
C GLY A 279 -1.63 -12.47 4.98
N ILE A 280 -1.43 -12.37 3.65
CA ILE A 280 -2.29 -13.06 2.69
C ILE A 280 -2.01 -14.56 2.77
N THR A 281 -3.02 -15.36 3.10
CA THR A 281 -2.89 -16.82 3.29
C THR A 281 -3.52 -17.65 2.17
N GLU A 282 -4.27 -16.99 1.28
CA GLU A 282 -4.98 -17.63 0.17
C GLU A 282 -4.58 -17.00 -1.18
N ASN A 283 -5.29 -17.36 -2.26
CA ASN A 283 -5.17 -16.71 -3.57
C ASN A 283 -3.84 -16.95 -4.33
N GLU A 284 -3.13 -18.04 -4.10
CA GLU A 284 -1.85 -18.37 -4.76
C GLU A 284 -1.91 -18.24 -6.30
N ASN A 285 -2.98 -18.76 -6.93
CA ASN A 285 -3.16 -18.68 -8.38
C ASN A 285 -3.36 -17.23 -8.87
N ILE A 286 -4.06 -16.40 -8.08
CA ILE A 286 -4.27 -14.98 -8.38
C ILE A 286 -2.95 -14.22 -8.23
N LEU A 287 -2.19 -14.49 -7.16
CA LEU A 287 -0.88 -13.91 -6.93
C LEU A 287 0.09 -14.27 -8.07
N SER A 288 0.12 -15.53 -8.50
CA SER A 288 0.92 -15.96 -9.66
C SER A 288 0.50 -15.22 -10.94
N THR A 289 -0.80 -15.07 -11.18
CA THR A 289 -1.34 -14.32 -12.32
C THR A 289 -0.89 -12.86 -12.30
N ILE A 290 -0.95 -12.21 -11.12
CA ILE A 290 -0.51 -10.84 -10.93
C ILE A 290 1.00 -10.73 -11.17
N THR A 291 1.81 -11.63 -10.60
CA THR A 291 3.27 -11.64 -10.79
C THR A 291 3.63 -11.73 -12.28
N MET A 292 3.02 -12.66 -13.01
CA MET A 292 3.23 -12.79 -14.47
C MET A 292 2.78 -11.53 -15.23
N ALA A 293 1.65 -10.93 -14.85
CA ALA A 293 1.16 -9.72 -15.51
C ALA A 293 2.12 -8.53 -15.31
N LEU A 294 2.60 -8.30 -14.09
CA LEU A 294 3.56 -7.22 -13.80
C LEU A 294 4.92 -7.47 -14.49
N ASP A 295 5.39 -8.72 -14.51
CA ASP A 295 6.60 -9.09 -15.23
C ASP A 295 6.48 -8.81 -16.74
N ASN A 296 5.36 -9.21 -17.35
CA ASN A 296 5.08 -8.98 -18.77
C ASN A 296 4.95 -7.49 -19.10
N LEU A 297 4.19 -6.72 -18.33
CA LEU A 297 4.04 -5.28 -18.55
C LEU A 297 5.38 -4.55 -18.47
N SER A 298 6.20 -4.87 -17.47
CA SER A 298 7.53 -4.29 -17.32
C SER A 298 8.49 -4.75 -18.43
N ASN A 299 8.41 -5.99 -18.91
CA ASN A 299 9.20 -6.46 -20.07
C ASN A 299 8.83 -5.70 -21.36
N VAL A 300 7.54 -5.49 -21.62
CA VAL A 300 7.08 -4.69 -22.78
C VAL A 300 7.58 -3.26 -22.69
N ALA A 301 7.59 -2.68 -21.48
CA ALA A 301 8.09 -1.33 -21.27
C ALA A 301 9.57 -1.19 -21.64
N ILE A 302 10.41 -2.14 -21.25
CA ILE A 302 11.89 -2.01 -21.31
C ILE A 302 12.55 -2.55 -22.58
N MET A 303 11.88 -3.41 -23.34
CA MET A 303 12.45 -4.10 -24.52
C MET A 303 12.02 -3.44 -25.83
N ASN A 304 12.98 -3.30 -26.77
CA ASN A 304 12.75 -2.83 -28.13
C ASN A 304 11.90 -3.80 -28.98
#